data_AF-A0A0D6M5Q8-F1
#
_entry.id   AF-A0A0D6M5Q8-F1
#
_cell.length_a   1.000
_cell.length_b   1.000
_cell.length_c   1.000
_cell.angle_alpha   90.00
_cell.angle_beta   90.00
_cell.angle_gamma   90.00
#
_symmetry.space_group_name_H-M   'P 1'
#
loop_
_entity.id
_entity.type
_entity.pdbx_description
1 polymer ?
#
loop_
_entity_poly.entity_id
_entity_poly.type
_entity_poly.pdbx_seq_one_letter_code
_entity_poly.pdbx_strand_id
1 'polypeptide(L)'
;MGNVYFISRNHDEMTFFILTIERLSELCDKKRKCTVYVDTTTFEDDPCPSTSKYLQMSYKCRPILFDGESFCEGAEMQLECREGRRLAMYSATYGRSARGQAAHCTAPVHFDRG
;
A
#
# COMPACT_ATOMS: atom_id res chain seq x y z
N MET A 1 -2.11 4.96 -1.47
CA MET A 1 -2.89 4.52 -2.65
C MET A 1 -4.02 3.64 -2.17
N GLY A 2 -5.25 4.11 -2.37
CA GLY A 2 -6.50 3.37 -2.19
C GLY A 2 -6.96 3.18 -0.75
N ASN A 3 -7.58 4.19 -0.15
CA ASN A 3 -8.48 3.93 0.98
C ASN A 3 -9.68 3.15 0.44
N VAL A 4 -9.76 1.87 0.80
CA VAL A 4 -10.89 1.02 0.41
C VAL A 4 -12.00 1.25 1.44
N TYR A 5 -12.88 2.19 1.16
CA TYR A 5 -14.10 2.38 1.94
C TYR A 5 -15.17 1.43 1.40
N PHE A 6 -15.55 0.43 2.18
CA PHE A 6 -16.79 -0.32 1.94
C PHE A 6 -17.91 0.35 2.73
N ILE A 7 -18.95 0.79 2.02
CA ILE A 7 -20.17 1.35 2.62
C ILE A 7 -21.07 0.17 3.01
N SER A 8 -21.26 -0.07 4.30
CA SER A 8 -22.33 -0.94 4.85
C SER A 8 -23.16 -0.19 5.89
N ARG A 9 -24.45 -0.54 5.95
CA ARG A 9 -25.57 0.21 6.54
C ARG A 9 -25.70 0.05 8.06
N ASN A 10 -24.72 0.46 8.86
CA ASN A 10 -24.94 0.72 10.29
C ASN A 10 -23.82 1.61 10.87
N HIS A 11 -24.21 2.69 11.54
CA HIS A 11 -23.30 3.72 12.03
C HIS A 11 -22.44 3.26 13.22
N ASP A 12 -22.85 2.20 13.95
CA ASP A 12 -22.12 1.67 15.11
C ASP A 12 -21.07 0.59 14.76
N GLU A 13 -21.22 -0.12 13.63
CA GLU A 13 -20.23 -1.13 13.18
C GLU A 13 -18.97 -0.49 12.55
N MET A 14 -19.09 0.72 12.00
CA MET A 14 -17.98 1.38 11.31
C MET A 14 -16.81 1.67 12.27
N THR A 15 -17.10 2.07 13.51
CA THR A 15 -16.09 2.42 14.51
C THR A 15 -15.30 1.19 14.97
N PHE A 16 -15.97 0.04 15.16
CA PHE A 16 -15.33 -1.21 15.56
C PHE A 16 -14.39 -1.77 14.48
N PHE A 17 -14.78 -1.65 13.20
CA PHE A 17 -13.96 -2.12 12.08
C PHE A 17 -12.69 -1.28 11.86
N ILE A 18 -12.77 0.05 12.02
CA ILE A 18 -11.61 0.96 11.87
C ILE A 18 -10.53 0.65 12.93
N LEU A 19 -10.93 0.51 14.20
CA LEU A 19 -10.01 0.18 15.30
C LEU A 19 -9.33 -1.19 15.10
N THR A 20 -10.08 -2.16 14.58
CA THR A 20 -9.57 -3.51 14.29
C THR A 20 -8.43 -3.47 13.26
N ILE A 21 -8.58 -2.69 12.18
CA ILE A 21 -7.53 -2.54 11.15
C ILE A 21 -6.29 -1.86 11.71
N GLU A 22 -6.46 -0.78 12.48
CA GLU A 22 -5.34 -0.04 13.07
C GLU A 22 -4.51 -0.96 13.98
N ARG A 23 -5.18 -1.66 14.91
CA ARG A 23 -4.52 -2.59 15.82
C ARG A 23 -3.75 -3.69 15.11
N LEU A 24 -4.34 -4.29 14.07
CA LEU A 24 -3.68 -5.32 13.28
C LEU A 24 -2.54 -4.77 12.43
N SER A 25 -2.65 -3.53 11.95
CA SER A 25 -1.58 -2.87 11.21
C SER A 25 -0.38 -2.63 12.13
N GLU A 26 -0.58 -2.15 13.36
CA GLU A 26 0.50 -2.01 14.35
C GLU A 26 1.22 -3.33 14.64
N LEU A 27 0.44 -4.41 14.78
CA LEU A 27 0.98 -5.72 15.14
C LEU A 27 1.65 -6.43 13.95
N CYS A 28 1.15 -6.24 12.73
CA CYS A 28 1.52 -7.09 11.58
C CYS A 28 2.22 -6.36 10.43
N ASP A 29 2.09 -5.04 10.29
CA ASP A 29 2.70 -4.35 9.16
C ASP A 29 4.23 -4.52 9.17
N LYS A 30 4.78 -4.61 7.96
CA LYS A 30 6.23 -4.76 7.68
C LYS A 30 6.83 -6.09 8.19
N LYS A 31 6.05 -6.99 8.77
CA LYS A 31 6.50 -8.33 9.17
C LYS A 31 6.21 -9.33 8.06
N ARG A 32 7.17 -10.26 7.82
CA ARG A 32 6.98 -11.38 6.89
C ARG A 32 6.00 -12.44 7.42
N LYS A 33 5.94 -12.59 8.74
CA LYS A 33 5.04 -13.48 9.46
C LYS A 33 4.51 -12.76 10.69
N CYS A 34 3.21 -12.77 10.89
CA CYS A 34 2.53 -12.20 12.04
C CYS A 34 1.61 -13.27 12.64
N THR A 35 1.62 -13.40 13.97
CA THR A 35 0.69 -14.26 14.70
C THR A 35 0.03 -13.40 15.76
N VAL A 36 -1.30 -13.38 15.76
CA VAL A 36 -2.12 -12.57 16.67
C VAL A 36 -3.22 -13.48 17.22
N TYR A 37 -3.48 -13.41 18.52
CA TYR A 37 -4.62 -14.10 19.13
C TYR A 37 -5.89 -13.28 18.89
N VAL A 38 -6.97 -13.94 18.49
CA VAL A 38 -8.25 -13.25 18.22
C VAL A 38 -9.11 -13.31 19.46
N ASP A 39 -8.87 -12.40 20.39
CA ASP A 39 -9.58 -12.29 21.67
C ASP A 39 -9.80 -10.84 22.10
N THR A 40 -10.61 -10.66 23.14
CA THR A 40 -10.92 -9.33 23.70
C THR A 40 -9.70 -8.66 24.33
N THR A 41 -8.66 -9.42 24.71
CA THR A 41 -7.43 -8.84 25.24
C THR A 41 -6.61 -8.14 24.15
N THR A 42 -6.75 -8.59 22.91
CA THR A 42 -6.01 -8.07 21.77
C THR A 42 -6.68 -6.86 21.13
N PHE A 43 -8.02 -6.86 21.08
CA PHE A 43 -8.81 -5.83 20.41
C PHE A 43 -9.39 -4.77 21.34
N GLU A 44 -9.31 -4.98 22.67
CA GLU A 44 -9.84 -4.09 23.71
C GLU A 44 -11.36 -3.78 23.52
N ASP A 45 -12.01 -3.19 24.53
CA ASP A 45 -13.41 -2.73 24.47
C ASP A 45 -14.43 -3.66 23.76
N ASP A 46 -14.79 -4.77 24.43
CA ASP A 46 -15.84 -5.67 23.94
C ASP A 46 -17.24 -5.04 24.13
N PRO A 47 -17.93 -4.60 23.04
CA PRO A 47 -19.25 -3.98 23.17
C PRO A 47 -20.33 -5.00 23.56
N CYS A 48 -20.06 -6.30 23.41
CA CYS A 48 -21.02 -7.38 23.60
C CYS A 48 -20.40 -8.59 24.32
N PRO A 49 -20.12 -8.49 25.63
CA PRO A 49 -19.53 -9.57 26.43
C PRO A 49 -20.56 -10.67 26.68
N SER A 50 -20.67 -11.63 25.76
CA SER A 50 -21.46 -12.88 25.81
C SER A 50 -21.75 -13.44 24.41
N THR A 51 -21.52 -12.65 23.37
CA THR A 51 -21.70 -13.08 21.98
C THR A 51 -20.44 -13.73 21.44
N SER A 52 -20.60 -14.82 20.67
CA SER A 52 -19.51 -15.40 19.88
C SER A 52 -19.05 -14.41 18.81
N LYS A 53 -17.75 -14.10 18.79
CA LYS A 53 -17.14 -13.12 17.89
C LYS A 53 -16.23 -13.81 16.88
N TYR A 54 -16.08 -13.20 15.71
CA TYR A 54 -15.14 -13.64 14.68
C TYR A 54 -14.46 -12.42 14.03
N LEU A 55 -13.24 -12.61 13.55
CA LEU A 55 -12.49 -11.60 12.81
C LEU A 55 -12.57 -11.92 11.32
N GLN A 56 -13.17 -11.02 10.54
CA GLN A 56 -13.14 -11.08 9.09
C GLN A 56 -12.21 -9.99 8.55
N MET A 57 -11.21 -10.39 7.77
CA MET A 57 -10.22 -9.45 7.22
C MET A 57 -9.80 -9.83 5.80
N SER A 58 -9.18 -8.89 5.12
CA SER A 58 -8.52 -9.10 3.83
C SER A 58 -7.15 -8.43 3.87
N TYR A 59 -6.10 -9.17 3.56
CA TYR A 59 -4.73 -8.68 3.54
C TYR A 59 -4.04 -9.03 2.23
N LYS A 60 -2.96 -8.30 1.91
CA LYS A 60 -2.07 -8.60 0.78
C LYS A 60 -0.63 -8.41 1.21
N CYS A 61 0.25 -9.29 0.74
CA CYS A 61 1.68 -9.11 0.94
C CYS A 61 2.19 -8.00 0.02
N ARG A 62 2.93 -7.04 0.58
CA ARG A 62 3.74 -6.13 -0.22
C ARG A 62 4.99 -6.89 -0.69
N PRO A 63 5.42 -6.71 -1.94
CA PRO A 63 6.63 -7.35 -2.43
C PRO A 63 7.85 -6.81 -1.67
N ILE A 64 8.83 -7.69 -1.45
CA ILE A 64 10.06 -7.36 -0.71
C ILE A 64 11.00 -6.52 -1.58
N LEU A 65 10.97 -6.74 -2.88
CA LEU A 65 11.76 -6.05 -3.89
C LEU A 65 10.81 -5.42 -4.90
N PHE A 66 11.17 -4.23 -5.37
CA PHE A 66 10.44 -3.51 -6.41
C PHE A 66 11.30 -3.47 -7.67
N ASP A 67 10.69 -3.77 -8.80
CA ASP A 67 11.27 -3.43 -10.10
C ASP A 67 11.08 -1.91 -10.27
N GLY A 68 12.17 -1.16 -10.13
CA GLY A 68 12.18 0.29 -10.29
C GLY A 68 12.49 0.65 -11.73
N GLU A 69 11.55 1.28 -12.41
CA GLU A 69 11.76 1.83 -13.75
C GLU A 69 11.65 3.35 -13.72
N SER A 70 12.46 4.01 -14.55
CA SER A 70 12.45 5.46 -14.72
C SER A 70 12.16 5.82 -16.16
N PHE A 71 11.16 6.69 -16.34
CA PHE A 71 10.76 7.22 -17.63
C PHE A 71 11.12 8.70 -17.68
N CYS A 72 11.78 9.13 -18.75
CA CYS A 72 12.23 10.50 -18.90
C CYS A 72 11.10 11.39 -19.45
N GLU A 73 11.23 12.71 -19.25
CA GLU A 73 10.28 13.67 -19.80
C GLU A 73 10.18 13.54 -21.33
N GLY A 74 8.96 13.50 -21.85
CA GLY A 74 8.68 13.33 -23.28
C GLY A 74 8.74 11.89 -23.79
N ALA A 75 9.13 10.90 -22.97
CA ALA A 75 9.09 9.49 -23.34
C ALA A 75 7.70 8.87 -23.10
N GLU A 76 7.32 7.89 -23.92
CA GLU A 76 6.16 7.05 -23.67
C GLU A 76 6.52 5.95 -22.66
N MET A 77 5.70 5.80 -21.61
CA MET A 77 5.86 4.75 -20.60
C MET A 77 5.15 3.47 -21.05
N GLN A 78 5.87 2.35 -21.08
CA GLN A 78 5.31 1.03 -21.36
C GLN A 78 5.66 0.06 -20.24
N LEU A 79 4.64 -0.54 -19.63
CA LEU A 79 4.79 -1.50 -18.54
C LEU A 79 3.97 -2.74 -18.87
N GLU A 80 4.58 -3.91 -18.77
CA GLU A 80 3.92 -5.17 -19.08
C GLU A 80 4.09 -6.20 -17.95
N CYS A 81 2.99 -6.86 -17.61
CA CYS A 81 3.00 -8.03 -16.74
C CYS A 81 2.71 -9.27 -17.59
N ARG A 82 3.43 -10.37 -17.32
CA ARG A 82 3.07 -11.68 -17.90
C ARG A 82 1.62 -12.06 -17.58
N GLU A 83 1.01 -12.89 -18.42
CA GLU A 83 -0.37 -13.37 -18.27
C GLU A 83 -0.70 -13.82 -16.83
N GLY A 84 -1.94 -13.51 -16.41
CA GLY A 84 -2.41 -13.80 -15.05
C GLY A 84 -1.89 -12.85 -13.96
N ARG A 85 -1.00 -11.91 -14.29
CA ARG A 85 -0.54 -10.85 -13.37
C ARG A 85 -1.10 -9.48 -13.77
N ARG A 86 -1.07 -8.52 -12.85
CA ARG A 86 -1.53 -7.14 -13.05
C ARG A 86 -0.51 -6.18 -12.46
N LEU A 87 -0.37 -5.00 -13.06
CA LEU A 87 0.47 -3.93 -12.54
C LEU A 87 -0.02 -3.50 -11.14
N ALA A 88 0.90 -3.32 -10.23
CA ALA A 88 0.65 -2.77 -8.90
C ALA A 88 1.68 -1.67 -8.63
N MET A 89 1.23 -0.41 -8.64
CA MET A 89 2.10 0.75 -8.38
C MET A 89 2.32 0.91 -6.88
N TYR A 90 3.58 1.01 -6.45
CA TYR A 90 3.95 1.11 -5.03
C TYR A 90 4.54 2.46 -4.65
N SER A 91 5.35 3.05 -5.54
CA SER A 91 5.90 4.41 -5.40
C SER A 91 6.07 5.04 -6.77
N ALA A 92 5.92 6.36 -6.85
CA ALA A 92 6.16 7.14 -8.05
C ALA A 92 6.51 8.57 -7.66
N THR A 93 7.48 9.16 -8.38
CA THR A 93 7.88 10.56 -8.20
C THR A 93 8.16 11.16 -9.57
N TYR A 94 7.46 12.24 -9.92
CA TYR A 94 7.75 13.04 -11.11
C TYR A 94 8.51 14.30 -10.69
N GLY A 95 9.69 14.53 -11.26
CA GLY A 95 10.53 15.67 -10.90
C GLY A 95 11.98 15.49 -11.31
N ARG A 96 12.89 16.22 -10.66
CA ARG A 96 14.33 16.20 -10.93
C ARG A 96 15.07 15.52 -9.79
N SER A 97 15.88 14.50 -10.11
CA SER A 97 16.84 13.95 -9.15
C SER A 97 17.92 14.99 -8.83
N ALA A 98 18.34 15.13 -7.57
CA ALA A 98 19.35 16.10 -7.14
C ALA A 98 20.69 15.95 -7.87
N ARG A 99 20.99 14.76 -8.42
CA ARG A 99 22.19 14.49 -9.23
C ARG A 99 21.93 14.50 -10.74
N GLY A 100 20.72 14.83 -11.19
CA GLY A 100 20.32 14.74 -12.60
C GLY A 100 20.31 13.32 -13.17
N GLN A 101 20.50 12.31 -12.32
CA GLN A 101 20.59 10.90 -12.69
C GLN A 101 19.41 10.17 -12.04
N ALA A 102 18.22 10.30 -12.62
CA ALA A 102 17.38 9.10 -12.67
C ALA A 102 18.14 8.13 -13.58
N ALA A 103 18.30 6.86 -13.21
CA ALA A 103 19.07 5.91 -13.99
C ALA A 103 18.65 6.02 -15.47
N HIS A 104 19.58 6.34 -16.36
CA HIS A 104 19.34 6.48 -17.81
C HIS A 104 18.57 7.71 -18.33
N CYS A 105 18.24 8.72 -17.50
CA CYS A 105 17.78 10.00 -18.02
C CYS A 105 18.92 11.01 -18.05
N THR A 106 19.49 11.27 -19.22
CA THR A 106 20.36 12.43 -19.43
C THR A 106 19.50 13.66 -19.66
N ALA A 107 19.81 14.77 -18.97
CA ALA A 107 19.23 16.06 -19.32
C ALA A 107 19.51 16.34 -20.82
N PRO A 108 18.54 16.90 -21.57
CA PRO A 108 18.84 17.39 -22.91
C PRO A 108 19.99 18.38 -22.78
N VAL A 109 21.07 18.15 -23.53
CA VAL A 109 22.19 19.07 -23.61
C VAL A 109 21.65 20.31 -24.32
N HIS A 110 21.26 21.34 -23.56
CA HIS A 110 21.03 22.65 -24.14
C HIS A 110 22.37 23.12 -24.71
N PHE A 111 22.48 23.06 -26.02
CA PHE A 111 23.59 23.66 -26.75
C PHE A 111 23.35 25.17 -26.71
N ASP A 112 23.81 25.83 -25.65
CA ASP A 112 23.94 27.29 -25.64
C ASP A 112 24.96 27.66 -26.71
N ARG A 113 24.43 27.99 -27.88
CA ARG A 113 25.20 28.52 -29.00
C ARG A 113 25.41 30.01 -28.71
N GLY A 114 26.63 30.34 -28.29
CA GLY A 114 27.35 31.60 -28.59
C GLY A 114 26.68 32.90 -28.17
#